data_AF-A0A7X1B565-F1
#
_entry.id   AF-A0A7X1B565-F1
#
_cell.length_a   1.000
_cell.length_b   1.000
_cell.length_c   1.000
_cell.angle_alpha   90.00
_cell.angle_beta   90.00
_cell.angle_gamma   90.00
#
_symmetry.space_group_name_H-M   'P 1'
#
loop_
_entity.id
_entity.type
_entity.pdbx_description
1 polymer ?
#
loop_
_entity_poly.entity_id
_entity_poly.type
_entity_poly.pdbx_seq_one_letter_code
_entity_poly.pdbx_strand_id
1 'polypeptide(L)'
;MTANQEFVDLVYNEVGSELKQHGDFLIKLLEEDDWSFVIKSHALIEASVTNLLIRRIGEPEMTKFVKRMPLSDSESGKVVLLKDLGLLDSGLRSFIRWYSELRNKLVHNLEHIDFQLESHFASLDPNQKKSWKKKVNDIIEIPETLEKIFYSNWKIPLTLCLNKIIGECSFKGGRCEAIRKIQNMRD
;
A
#
# COMPACT_ATOMS: atom_id res chain seq x y z
N MET A 1 -31.95 -9.54 -11.05
CA MET A 1 -30.70 -8.76 -11.09
C MET A 1 -29.86 -9.33 -12.23
N THR A 2 -29.24 -8.51 -13.09
CA THR A 2 -28.39 -9.04 -14.17
C THR A 2 -27.08 -9.56 -13.57
N ALA A 3 -26.44 -10.57 -14.19
CA ALA A 3 -25.16 -11.10 -13.70
C ALA A 3 -24.06 -10.02 -13.57
N ASN A 4 -24.13 -8.97 -14.41
CA ASN A 4 -23.25 -7.81 -14.31
C ASN A 4 -23.52 -6.97 -13.06
N GLN A 5 -24.80 -6.75 -12.72
CA GLN A 5 -25.16 -6.00 -11.51
C GLN A 5 -24.75 -6.75 -10.24
N GLU A 6 -24.93 -8.08 -10.22
CA GLU A 6 -24.51 -8.92 -9.09
C GLU A 6 -23.00 -8.90 -8.84
N PHE A 7 -22.19 -8.97 -9.92
CA PHE A 7 -20.74 -8.83 -9.81
C PHE A 7 -20.34 -7.45 -9.28
N VAL A 8 -20.95 -6.38 -9.78
CA VAL A 8 -20.67 -5.01 -9.34
C VAL A 8 -21.02 -4.84 -7.87
N ASP A 9 -22.17 -5.34 -7.43
CA ASP A 9 -22.63 -5.23 -6.05
C ASP A 9 -21.69 -6.00 -5.09
N LEU A 10 -21.22 -7.20 -5.49
CA LEU A 10 -20.25 -7.97 -4.72
C LEU A 10 -18.93 -7.21 -4.53
N VAL A 11 -18.36 -6.69 -5.62
CA VAL A 11 -17.11 -5.93 -5.55
C VAL A 11 -17.30 -4.66 -4.72
N TYR A 12 -18.40 -3.93 -4.92
CA TYR A 12 -18.65 -2.68 -4.22
C TYR A 12 -18.80 -2.88 -2.71
N ASN A 13 -19.52 -3.92 -2.30
CA ASN A 13 -19.72 -4.23 -0.88
C ASN A 13 -18.40 -4.63 -0.20
N GLU A 14 -17.61 -5.51 -0.82
CA GLU A 14 -16.33 -5.95 -0.28
C GLU A 14 -15.32 -4.79 -0.20
N VAL A 15 -15.19 -4.02 -1.28
CA VAL A 15 -14.23 -2.92 -1.37
C VAL A 15 -14.66 -1.74 -0.50
N GLY A 16 -15.94 -1.36 -0.53
CA GLY A 16 -16.45 -0.17 0.16
C GLY A 16 -16.26 -0.23 1.67
N SER A 17 -16.52 -1.37 2.30
CA SER A 17 -16.31 -1.52 3.75
C SER A 17 -14.82 -1.47 4.13
N GLU A 18 -13.97 -2.11 3.33
CA GLU A 18 -12.54 -2.21 3.58
C GLU A 18 -11.85 -0.84 3.43
N LEU A 19 -12.20 -0.10 2.37
CA LEU A 19 -11.67 1.25 2.15
C LEU A 19 -12.10 2.23 3.23
N LYS A 20 -13.34 2.13 3.73
CA LYS A 20 -13.80 2.97 4.83
C LYS A 20 -12.98 2.71 6.10
N GLN A 21 -12.83 1.44 6.49
CA GLN A 21 -12.08 1.07 7.68
C GLN A 21 -10.61 1.52 7.59
N HIS A 22 -9.98 1.32 6.44
CA HIS A 22 -8.60 1.74 6.22
C HIS A 22 -8.45 3.26 6.15
N GLY A 23 -9.40 3.97 5.56
CA GLY A 23 -9.43 5.44 5.52
C GLY A 23 -9.52 6.04 6.92
N ASP A 24 -10.44 5.56 7.75
CA ASP A 24 -10.59 5.99 9.14
C ASP A 24 -9.31 5.75 9.95
N PHE A 25 -8.62 4.63 9.71
CA PHE A 25 -7.34 4.35 10.34
C PHE A 25 -6.22 5.28 9.86
N LEU A 26 -6.11 5.54 8.55
CA LEU A 26 -5.09 6.44 7.99
C LEU A 26 -5.27 7.90 8.48
N ILE A 27 -6.52 8.36 8.63
CA ILE A 27 -6.81 9.69 9.17
C ILE A 27 -6.30 9.80 10.61
N LYS A 28 -6.58 8.80 11.45
CA LYS A 28 -6.05 8.77 12.82
C LYS A 28 -4.52 8.69 12.83
N LEU A 29 -3.95 7.96 11.88
CA LEU A 29 -2.50 7.79 11.80
C LEU A 29 -1.77 9.10 11.45
N LEU A 30 -2.41 10.03 10.73
CA LEU A 30 -1.85 11.36 10.45
C LEU A 30 -1.60 12.17 11.73
N GLU A 31 -2.37 11.91 12.79
CA GLU A 31 -2.27 12.61 14.08
C GLU A 31 -1.11 12.08 14.95
N GLU A 32 -0.53 10.93 14.61
CA GLU A 32 0.57 10.34 15.34
C GLU A 32 1.93 10.98 14.99
N ASP A 33 2.94 10.72 15.80
CA ASP A 33 4.32 11.10 15.50
C ASP A 33 4.84 10.42 14.22
N ASP A 34 5.88 10.98 13.61
CA ASP A 34 6.40 10.54 12.31
C ASP A 34 7.00 9.11 12.35
N TRP A 35 7.58 8.70 13.49
CA TRP A 35 8.11 7.34 13.66
C TRP A 35 6.96 6.32 13.70
N SER A 36 5.94 6.57 14.53
CA SER A 36 4.74 5.74 14.62
C SER A 36 3.98 5.69 13.30
N PHE A 37 3.85 6.85 12.62
CA PHE A 37 3.24 6.96 11.29
C PHE A 37 3.90 5.99 10.32
N VAL A 38 5.23 6.03 10.15
CA VAL A 38 5.95 5.19 9.19
C VAL A 38 5.77 3.70 9.50
N ILE A 39 5.89 3.31 10.77
CA ILE A 39 5.82 1.90 11.16
C ILE A 39 4.43 1.33 10.98
N LYS A 40 3.40 2.01 11.50
CA LYS A 40 2.02 1.51 11.44
C LYS A 40 1.46 1.54 10.03
N SER A 41 1.79 2.54 9.22
CA SER A 41 1.41 2.55 7.81
C SER A 41 2.13 1.49 6.99
N HIS A 42 3.39 1.16 7.32
CA HIS A 42 4.10 0.03 6.71
C HIS A 42 3.41 -1.30 7.03
N ALA A 43 3.02 -1.51 8.30
CA ALA A 43 2.25 -2.68 8.70
C ALA A 43 0.90 -2.77 7.96
N LEU A 44 0.25 -1.64 7.71
CA LEU A 44 -0.99 -1.59 6.92
C LEU A 44 -0.74 -1.98 5.46
N ILE A 45 0.31 -1.46 4.81
CA ILE A 45 0.71 -1.90 3.45
C ILE A 45 0.92 -3.42 3.45
N GLU A 46 1.66 -3.94 4.44
CA GLU A 46 1.96 -5.37 4.53
C GLU A 46 0.68 -6.21 4.65
N ALA A 47 -0.26 -5.79 5.50
CA ALA A 47 -1.55 -6.45 5.65
C ALA A 47 -2.36 -6.42 4.34
N SER A 48 -2.46 -5.27 3.68
CA SER A 48 -3.21 -5.11 2.42
C SER A 48 -2.62 -5.98 1.30
N VAL A 49 -1.30 -6.00 1.14
CA VAL A 49 -0.60 -6.83 0.16
C VAL A 49 -0.78 -8.32 0.47
N THR A 50 -0.69 -8.70 1.74
CA THR A 50 -0.89 -10.09 2.19
C THR A 50 -2.30 -10.56 1.87
N ASN A 51 -3.31 -9.74 2.18
CA ASN A 51 -4.71 -10.05 1.87
C ASN A 51 -4.94 -10.17 0.37
N LEU A 52 -4.41 -9.25 -0.45
CA LEU A 52 -4.48 -9.35 -1.90
C LEU A 52 -3.92 -10.68 -2.42
N LEU A 53 -2.74 -11.09 -1.94
CA LEU A 53 -2.12 -12.35 -2.36
C LEU A 53 -2.94 -13.57 -1.94
N ILE A 54 -3.41 -13.61 -0.69
CA ILE A 54 -4.29 -14.71 -0.22
C ILE A 54 -5.56 -14.78 -1.06
N ARG A 55 -6.22 -13.65 -1.30
CA ARG A 55 -7.42 -13.57 -2.14
C ARG A 55 -7.15 -13.99 -3.57
N ARG A 56 -5.98 -13.66 -4.13
CA ARG A 56 -5.60 -14.06 -5.49
C ARG A 56 -5.30 -15.55 -5.61
N ILE A 57 -4.62 -16.12 -4.61
CA ILE A 57 -4.24 -17.54 -4.58
C ILE A 57 -5.48 -18.41 -4.38
N GLY A 58 -6.33 -18.07 -3.42
CA GLY A 58 -7.60 -18.76 -3.19
C GLY A 58 -7.52 -20.11 -2.47
N GLU A 59 -6.31 -20.54 -2.11
CA GLU A 59 -6.04 -21.79 -1.40
C GLU A 59 -5.82 -21.51 0.10
N PRO A 60 -6.74 -21.91 1.00
CA PRO A 60 -6.63 -21.66 2.44
C PRO A 60 -5.32 -22.15 3.05
N GLU A 61 -4.80 -23.28 2.59
CA GLU A 61 -3.56 -23.92 3.03
C GLU A 61 -2.34 -23.02 2.81
N MET A 62 -2.37 -22.20 1.76
CA MET A 62 -1.28 -21.27 1.42
C MET A 62 -1.25 -20.02 2.31
N THR A 63 -2.32 -19.76 3.06
CA THR A 63 -2.46 -18.55 3.90
C THR A 63 -1.30 -18.40 4.89
N LYS A 64 -0.94 -19.48 5.58
CA LYS A 64 0.14 -19.45 6.58
C LYS A 64 1.50 -19.18 5.95
N PHE A 65 1.72 -19.72 4.75
CA PHE A 65 2.93 -19.49 3.97
C PHE A 65 3.03 -18.01 3.57
N VAL A 66 2.00 -17.48 2.91
CA VAL A 66 1.97 -16.09 2.43
C VAL A 66 2.16 -15.09 3.57
N LYS A 67 1.50 -15.30 4.73
CA LYS A 67 1.63 -14.43 5.91
C LYS A 67 3.07 -14.33 6.43
N ARG A 68 3.87 -15.39 6.30
CA ARG A 68 5.25 -15.46 6.80
C ARG A 68 6.29 -14.91 5.83
N MET A 69 5.92 -14.70 4.56
CA MET A 69 6.84 -14.13 3.58
C MET A 69 7.19 -12.68 3.97
N PRO A 70 8.43 -12.21 3.77
CA PRO A 70 8.73 -10.79 3.93
C PRO A 70 7.95 -9.95 2.90
N LEU A 71 7.52 -8.74 3.28
CA LEU A 71 6.86 -7.83 2.33
C LEU A 71 7.78 -7.48 1.15
N SER A 72 8.96 -6.96 1.48
CA SER A 72 9.95 -6.48 0.53
C SER A 72 11.30 -7.08 0.90
N ASP A 73 11.65 -8.17 0.23
CA ASP A 73 13.01 -8.65 0.10
C ASP A 73 13.41 -8.58 -1.39
N SER A 74 14.71 -8.48 -1.66
CA SER A 74 15.24 -8.13 -2.98
C SER A 74 15.12 -9.28 -3.99
N GLU A 75 15.21 -10.52 -3.51
CA GLU A 75 15.17 -11.74 -4.31
C GLU A 75 13.92 -12.59 -4.05
N SER A 76 13.29 -12.40 -2.89
CA SER A 76 12.11 -13.15 -2.47
C SER A 76 11.06 -12.23 -1.83
N GLY A 77 9.84 -12.72 -1.63
CA GLY A 77 8.82 -11.99 -0.87
C GLY A 77 7.61 -11.50 -1.66
N LYS A 78 6.72 -10.80 -0.96
CA LYS A 78 5.37 -10.48 -1.44
C LYS A 78 5.40 -9.56 -2.66
N VAL A 79 6.29 -8.56 -2.69
CA VAL A 79 6.42 -7.64 -3.85
C VAL A 79 6.86 -8.35 -5.14
N VAL A 80 7.65 -9.43 -5.05
CA VAL A 80 8.01 -10.26 -6.21
C VAL A 80 6.78 -11.03 -6.70
N LEU A 81 6.01 -11.65 -5.80
CA LEU A 81 4.76 -12.30 -6.19
C LEU A 81 3.76 -11.33 -6.82
N LEU A 82 3.63 -10.11 -6.29
CA LEU A 82 2.77 -9.07 -6.87
C LEU A 82 3.16 -8.72 -8.31
N LYS A 83 4.47 -8.72 -8.62
CA LYS A 83 4.97 -8.53 -9.99
C LYS A 83 4.55 -9.68 -10.88
N ASP A 84 4.91 -10.89 -10.49
CA ASP A 84 4.82 -12.06 -11.35
C ASP A 84 3.36 -12.46 -11.60
N LEU A 85 2.47 -12.15 -10.65
CA LEU A 85 1.02 -12.30 -10.79
C LEU A 85 0.34 -11.09 -11.47
N GLY A 86 1.08 -10.05 -11.86
CA GLY A 86 0.53 -8.85 -12.51
C GLY A 86 -0.44 -8.06 -11.63
N LEU A 87 -0.28 -8.11 -10.31
CA LEU A 87 -1.23 -7.56 -9.35
C LEU A 87 -1.00 -6.09 -9.03
N LEU A 88 0.23 -5.59 -9.05
CA LEU A 88 0.52 -4.16 -8.87
C LEU A 88 1.51 -3.69 -9.94
N ASP A 89 1.31 -2.45 -10.40
CA ASP A 89 2.21 -1.82 -11.37
C ASP A 89 3.62 -1.59 -10.78
N SER A 90 4.53 -1.14 -11.64
CA SER A 90 5.92 -0.92 -11.23
C SER A 90 6.10 0.27 -10.27
N GLY A 91 5.25 1.29 -10.34
CA GLY A 91 5.32 2.48 -9.49
C GLY A 91 4.97 2.15 -8.05
N LEU A 92 3.83 1.50 -7.84
CA LEU A 92 3.38 1.01 -6.53
C LEU A 92 4.41 0.07 -5.90
N ARG A 93 4.95 -0.89 -6.68
CA ARG A 93 5.98 -1.80 -6.18
C ARG A 93 7.29 -1.09 -5.83
N SER A 94 7.71 -0.11 -6.63
CA SER A 94 8.90 0.71 -6.38
C SER A 94 8.78 1.52 -5.09
N PHE A 95 7.60 2.05 -4.81
CA PHE A 95 7.31 2.77 -3.58
C PHE A 95 7.25 1.86 -2.36
N ILE A 96 6.59 0.69 -2.44
CA ILE A 96 6.53 -0.26 -1.32
C ILE A 96 7.94 -0.68 -0.88
N ARG A 97 8.86 -0.91 -1.84
CA ARG A 97 10.27 -1.20 -1.54
C ARG A 97 10.95 -0.03 -0.81
N TRP A 98 10.85 1.17 -1.39
CA TRP A 98 11.41 2.37 -0.78
C TRP A 98 10.85 2.62 0.64
N TYR A 99 9.55 2.42 0.85
CA TYR A 99 8.91 2.59 2.15
C TYR A 99 9.37 1.53 3.15
N SER A 100 9.61 0.29 2.69
CA SER A 100 10.17 -0.78 3.52
C SER A 100 11.61 -0.47 3.93
N GLU A 101 12.42 0.09 3.04
CA GLU A 101 13.77 0.55 3.36
C GLU A 101 13.76 1.68 4.41
N LEU A 102 12.85 2.65 4.25
CA LEU A 102 12.65 3.71 5.24
C LEU A 102 12.28 3.12 6.59
N ARG A 103 11.25 2.27 6.66
CA ARG A 103 10.84 1.61 7.90
C ARG A 103 11.98 0.82 8.54
N ASN A 104 12.72 0.03 7.75
CA ASN A 104 13.81 -0.80 8.26
C ASN A 104 14.90 0.06 8.91
N LYS A 105 15.24 1.21 8.31
CA LYS A 105 16.17 2.16 8.92
C LYS A 105 15.67 2.64 10.29
N LEU A 106 14.39 2.97 10.41
CA LEU A 106 13.81 3.50 11.65
C LEU A 106 13.69 2.46 12.78
N VAL A 107 13.37 1.20 12.46
CA VAL A 107 13.14 0.18 13.51
C VAL A 107 14.41 -0.49 14.01
N HIS A 108 15.50 -0.44 13.23
CA HIS A 108 16.77 -1.08 13.62
C HIS A 108 17.71 -0.19 14.44
N ASN A 109 17.40 1.11 14.60
CA ASN A 109 18.17 2.02 15.44
C ASN A 109 17.25 2.81 16.38
N LEU A 110 17.39 2.58 17.68
CA LEU A 110 16.59 3.25 18.73
C LEU A 110 16.80 4.76 18.76
N GLU A 111 17.92 5.27 18.23
CA GLU A 111 18.18 6.71 18.09
C GLU A 111 17.18 7.40 17.14
N HIS A 112 16.40 6.64 16.36
CA HIS A 112 15.38 7.17 15.47
C HIS A 112 13.99 7.25 16.09
N ILE A 113 13.82 7.03 17.40
CA ILE A 113 12.51 7.14 18.03
C ILE A 113 11.90 8.54 17.90
N ASP A 114 12.74 9.58 17.88
CA ASP A 114 12.33 10.98 17.68
C ASP A 114 12.38 11.40 16.19
N PHE A 115 12.36 10.43 15.26
CA PHE A 115 12.43 10.68 13.83
C PHE A 115 11.38 11.69 13.38
N GLN A 116 11.81 12.65 12.54
CA GLN A 116 10.94 13.63 11.89
C GLN A 116 11.12 13.51 10.37
N LEU A 117 10.02 13.31 9.65
CA LEU A 117 9.97 13.27 8.19
C LEU A 117 10.53 14.58 7.62
N GLU A 118 10.16 15.72 8.21
CA GLU A 118 10.65 17.02 7.76
C GLU A 118 12.18 17.10 7.75
N SER A 119 12.82 16.78 8.89
CA SER A 119 14.28 16.75 9.00
C SER A 119 14.91 15.74 8.03
N HIS A 120 14.31 14.57 7.89
CA HIS A 120 14.77 13.55 6.95
C HIS A 120 14.76 14.05 5.51
N PHE A 121 13.63 14.57 5.04
CA PHE A 121 13.48 15.08 3.67
C PHE A 121 14.29 16.35 3.41
N ALA A 122 14.44 17.22 4.41
CA ALA A 122 15.31 18.38 4.32
C ALA A 122 16.78 17.96 4.06
N SER A 123 17.24 16.89 4.72
CA SER A 123 18.61 16.36 4.61
C SER A 123 18.93 15.69 3.27
N LEU A 124 17.92 15.32 2.47
CA LEU A 124 18.14 14.69 1.18
C LEU A 124 18.84 15.61 0.18
N ASP A 125 19.77 15.04 -0.58
CA ASP A 125 20.41 15.73 -1.70
C ASP A 125 19.44 15.96 -2.87
N PRO A 126 19.78 16.83 -3.84
CA PRO A 126 18.89 17.13 -4.97
C PRO A 126 18.49 15.90 -5.82
N ASN A 127 19.37 14.92 -5.98
CA ASN A 127 19.09 13.69 -6.72
C ASN A 127 18.15 12.78 -5.94
N GLN A 128 18.33 12.66 -4.62
CA GLN A 128 17.42 11.93 -3.73
C GLN A 128 16.03 12.56 -3.71
N LYS A 129 15.94 13.89 -3.60
CA LYS A 129 14.66 14.62 -3.67
C LYS A 129 13.95 14.37 -5.01
N LYS A 130 14.69 14.46 -6.12
CA LYS A 130 14.14 14.18 -7.47
C LYS A 130 13.68 12.73 -7.61
N SER A 131 14.47 11.77 -7.13
CA SER A 131 14.15 10.33 -7.14
C SER A 131 12.87 10.07 -6.34
N TRP A 132 12.74 10.66 -5.15
CA TRP A 132 11.55 10.53 -4.34
C TRP A 132 10.32 11.18 -4.98
N LYS A 133 10.42 12.41 -5.49
CA LYS A 133 9.32 13.08 -6.22
C LYS A 133 8.82 12.22 -7.36
N LYS A 134 9.74 11.64 -8.14
CA LYS A 134 9.39 10.70 -9.21
C LYS A 134 8.60 9.50 -8.68
N LYS A 135 9.05 8.85 -7.60
CA LYS A 135 8.33 7.70 -7.01
C LYS A 135 6.92 8.05 -6.57
N VAL A 136 6.71 9.25 -6.03
CA VAL A 136 5.38 9.75 -5.66
C VAL A 136 4.54 9.98 -6.91
N ASN A 137 5.09 10.69 -7.91
CA ASN A 137 4.40 11.01 -9.15
C ASN A 137 4.07 9.77 -10.01
N ASP A 138 4.85 8.69 -9.88
CA ASP A 138 4.57 7.39 -10.50
C ASP A 138 3.33 6.70 -9.89
N ILE A 139 2.80 7.18 -8.76
CA ILE A 139 1.64 6.61 -8.06
C ILE A 139 0.45 7.56 -8.06
N ILE A 140 0.70 8.82 -7.73
CA ILE A 140 -0.31 9.87 -7.61
C ILE A 140 0.08 11.03 -8.50
N GLU A 141 -0.88 11.54 -9.27
CA GLU A 141 -0.69 12.76 -10.02
C GLU A 141 -0.87 13.96 -9.06
N ILE A 142 0.21 14.71 -8.83
CA ILE A 142 0.17 15.94 -8.04
C ILE A 142 0.12 17.12 -9.02
N PRO A 143 -0.95 17.92 -9.03
CA PRO A 143 -1.00 19.12 -9.85
C PRO A 143 0.16 20.07 -9.52
N GLU A 144 0.80 20.65 -10.54
CA GLU A 144 1.92 21.59 -10.37
C GLU A 144 1.57 22.74 -9.41
N THR A 145 0.31 23.20 -9.45
CA THR A 145 -0.22 24.26 -8.58
C THR A 145 -0.20 23.89 -7.09
N LEU A 146 -0.22 22.60 -6.76
CA LEU A 146 -0.25 22.09 -5.39
C LEU A 146 1.10 21.54 -4.93
N GLU A 147 2.11 21.38 -5.81
CA GLU A 147 3.41 20.81 -5.47
C GLU A 147 4.04 21.46 -4.23
N LYS A 148 4.01 22.80 -4.16
CA LYS A 148 4.60 23.52 -3.03
C LYS A 148 3.93 23.17 -1.69
N ILE A 149 2.61 22.98 -1.71
CA ILE A 149 1.84 22.63 -0.51
C ILE A 149 2.14 21.18 -0.12
N PHE A 150 2.07 20.26 -1.08
CA PHE A 150 2.35 18.84 -0.85
C PHE A 150 3.75 18.59 -0.31
N TYR A 151 4.74 19.33 -0.80
CA TYR A 151 6.13 19.19 -0.37
C TYR A 151 6.50 20.11 0.80
N SER A 152 5.56 20.89 1.33
CA SER A 152 5.70 21.57 2.63
C SER A 152 5.28 20.69 3.81
N ASN A 153 4.49 19.64 3.56
CA ASN A 153 4.10 18.65 4.57
C ASN A 153 4.23 17.24 3.99
N TRP A 154 5.35 16.59 4.31
CA TRP A 154 5.75 15.31 3.74
C TRP A 154 4.79 14.14 4.06
N LYS A 155 3.97 14.24 5.12
CA LYS A 155 2.94 13.22 5.42
C LYS A 155 1.84 13.19 4.37
N ILE A 156 1.49 14.33 3.76
CA ILE A 156 0.39 14.41 2.78
C ILE A 156 0.65 13.50 1.56
N PRO A 157 1.76 13.66 0.79
CA PRO A 157 2.02 12.81 -0.36
C PRO A 157 2.18 11.33 0.02
N LEU A 158 2.75 11.04 1.20
CA LEU A 158 2.86 9.68 1.71
C LEU A 158 1.47 9.06 1.95
N THR A 159 0.59 9.79 2.61
CA THR A 159 -0.78 9.34 2.88
C THR A 159 -1.58 9.14 1.60
N LEU A 160 -1.41 9.97 0.57
CA LEU A 160 -2.04 9.73 -0.73
C LEU A 160 -1.50 8.48 -1.42
N CYS A 161 -0.18 8.24 -1.38
CA CYS A 161 0.42 7.01 -1.91
C CYS A 161 -0.09 5.77 -1.15
N LEU A 162 -0.21 5.86 0.18
CA LEU A 162 -0.76 4.80 1.03
C LEU A 162 -2.20 4.47 0.64
N ASN A 163 -3.06 5.50 0.55
CA ASN A 163 -4.45 5.34 0.10
C ASN A 163 -4.54 4.69 -1.27
N LYS A 164 -3.68 5.07 -2.22
CA LYS A 164 -3.66 4.46 -3.55
C LYS A 164 -3.25 2.99 -3.52
N ILE A 165 -2.23 2.63 -2.74
CA ILE A 165 -1.77 1.23 -2.59
C ILE A 165 -2.88 0.37 -1.97
N ILE A 166 -3.47 0.84 -0.87
CA ILE A 166 -4.54 0.13 -0.17
C ILE A 166 -5.76 0.00 -1.08
N GLY A 167 -6.12 1.10 -1.76
CA GLY A 167 -7.17 1.15 -2.79
C GLY A 167 -7.04 0.06 -3.83
N GLU A 168 -5.86 -0.03 -4.46
CA GLU A 168 -5.57 -1.05 -5.48
C GLU A 168 -5.60 -2.47 -4.91
N CYS A 169 -5.10 -2.67 -3.68
CA CYS A 169 -5.13 -3.98 -3.03
C CYS A 169 -6.56 -4.44 -2.73
N SER A 170 -7.38 -3.57 -2.14
CA SER A 170 -8.77 -3.87 -1.82
C SER A 170 -9.57 -4.12 -3.10
N PHE A 171 -9.45 -3.26 -4.11
CA PHE A 171 -10.16 -3.41 -5.39
C PHE A 171 -9.81 -4.71 -6.11
N LYS A 172 -8.52 -5.01 -6.29
CA LYS A 172 -8.10 -6.24 -6.97
C LYS A 172 -8.39 -7.48 -6.14
N GLY A 173 -8.34 -7.37 -4.81
CA GLY A 173 -8.72 -8.43 -3.88
C GLY A 173 -10.19 -8.79 -4.02
N GLY A 174 -11.10 -7.81 -3.89
CA GLY A 174 -12.54 -8.03 -4.03
C GLY A 174 -12.91 -8.55 -5.42
N ARG A 175 -12.22 -8.10 -6.47
CA ARG A 175 -12.37 -8.67 -7.81
C ARG A 175 -12.07 -10.18 -7.86
N CYS A 176 -11.01 -10.63 -7.17
CA CYS A 176 -10.66 -12.06 -7.12
C CYS A 176 -11.72 -12.89 -6.37
N GLU A 177 -12.24 -12.37 -5.26
CA GLU A 177 -13.29 -13.02 -4.48
C GLU A 177 -14.61 -13.11 -5.25
N ALA A 178 -15.03 -12.01 -5.89
CA ALA A 178 -16.22 -11.98 -6.73
C ALA A 178 -16.16 -12.98 -7.89
N ILE A 179 -15.01 -13.06 -8.59
CA ILE A 179 -14.81 -14.05 -9.66
C ILE A 179 -14.98 -15.47 -9.12
N ARG A 180 -14.35 -15.80 -7.98
CA ARG A 180 -14.43 -17.13 -7.38
C ARG A 180 -15.86 -17.48 -6.96
N LYS A 181 -16.58 -16.54 -6.33
CA LYS A 181 -17.99 -16.73 -5.94
C LYS A 181 -18.86 -17.06 -7.14
N ILE A 182 -18.70 -16.34 -8.25
CA ILE A 182 -19.46 -16.59 -9.48
C ILE A 182 -19.12 -17.95 -10.09
N GLN A 183 -17.84 -18.37 -10.06
CA GLN A 183 -17.43 -19.69 -10.53
C GLN A 183 -18.10 -20.80 -9.72
N ASN A 184 -18.02 -20.72 -8.38
CA ASN A 184 -18.62 -21.71 -7.48
C ASN A 184 -20.16 -21.78 -7.55
N MET A 185 -20.84 -20.73 -8.03
CA MET A 185 -22.30 -20.75 -8.24
C MET A 185 -22.71 -21.45 -9.54
N ARG A 186 -21.76 -21.67 -10.46
CA ARG A 186 -21.99 -22.28 -11.77
C ARG A 186 -21.59 -23.75 -11.83
N ASP A 187 -20.84 -24.23 -10.84
CA ASP A 187 -20.45 -25.61 -10.62
C ASP A 187 -21.48 -26.34 -9.72
#